data_AF-A0A929PJG8-F1
#
_entry.id   AF-A0A929PJG8-F1
#
_cell.length_a   1.000
_cell.length_b   1.000
_cell.length_c   1.000
_cell.angle_alpha   90.00
_cell.angle_beta   90.00
_cell.angle_gamma   90.00
#
_symmetry.space_group_name_H-M   'P 1'
#
loop_
_entity.id
_entity.type
_entity.pdbx_description
1 polymer ?
#
loop_
_entity_poly.entity_id
_entity_poly.type
_entity_poly.pdbx_seq_one_letter_code
_entity_poly.pdbx_strand_id
1 'polypeptide(L)'
;MQVNTDTISERLLTRADVLIIANPNRYLNWAETDLIRDFVEAGGKLLLISDTPESSAKMNAFSSRFGVEFSDYYLGDEIKIDSNIGELFFSSPVPLTLEEEPEVFLHTNFTEAKEWHSVWERPWRETEAGNFTVFAGIRYGDGSIAFLGDKDILLNANIMKGDNLDFIMSIFTWFEHEKPDDAIVYSSDKLELSVMEGKTSSVGLRIENSGNVNQSLKFVLPPYLRDVISIEPDRIIIQPEEIAIVKISA
;
A
#
# COMPACT_ATOMS: atom_id res chain seq x y z
N MET A 1 3.36 17.19 -13.04
CA MET A 1 1.94 16.85 -12.90
C MET A 1 1.17 17.37 -14.10
N GLN A 2 0.51 16.49 -14.85
CA GLN A 2 -0.33 16.86 -16.00
C GLN A 2 -1.77 16.44 -15.69
N VAL A 3 -2.74 17.33 -15.87
CA VAL A 3 -4.17 17.00 -15.75
C VAL A 3 -4.69 16.74 -17.16
N ASN A 4 -5.33 15.59 -17.39
CA ASN A 4 -5.94 15.22 -18.67
C ASN A 4 -7.45 15.04 -18.48
N THR A 5 -8.26 15.73 -19.28
CA THR A 5 -9.73 15.60 -19.28
C THR A 5 -10.25 14.81 -20.49
N ASP A 6 -9.36 14.47 -21.43
CA ASP A 6 -9.68 13.79 -22.68
C ASP A 6 -9.41 12.27 -22.58
N THR A 7 -9.37 11.60 -23.72
CA THR A 7 -9.06 10.17 -23.84
C THR A 7 -7.66 9.85 -23.31
N ILE A 8 -7.54 8.75 -22.57
CA ILE A 8 -6.26 8.20 -22.12
C ILE A 8 -5.55 7.58 -23.33
N SER A 9 -4.27 7.90 -23.52
CA SER A 9 -3.48 7.47 -24.69
C SER A 9 -2.13 6.90 -24.27
N GLU A 10 -1.53 6.06 -25.11
CA GLU A 10 -0.19 5.50 -24.88
C GLU A 10 0.85 6.60 -24.59
N ARG A 11 0.77 7.72 -25.32
CA ARG A 11 1.68 8.86 -25.13
C ARG A 11 1.57 9.50 -23.74
N LEU A 12 0.38 9.45 -23.13
CA LEU A 12 0.17 9.90 -21.75
C LEU A 12 0.85 8.91 -20.79
N LEU A 13 0.59 7.61 -20.97
CA LEU A 13 1.02 6.55 -20.05
C LEU A 13 2.53 6.32 -20.08
N THR A 14 3.15 6.36 -21.25
CA THR A 14 4.62 6.22 -21.42
C THR A 14 5.44 7.31 -20.72
N ARG A 15 4.80 8.40 -20.29
CA ARG A 15 5.45 9.52 -19.58
C ARG A 15 5.02 9.63 -18.12
N ALA A 16 4.11 8.76 -17.67
CA ALA A 16 3.55 8.82 -16.34
C ALA A 16 4.27 7.83 -15.44
N ASP A 17 4.79 8.32 -14.32
CA ASP A 17 5.28 7.46 -13.24
C ASP A 17 4.08 6.85 -12.48
N VAL A 18 3.04 7.65 -12.27
CA VAL A 18 1.79 7.27 -11.62
C VAL A 18 0.62 7.82 -12.43
N LEU A 19 -0.37 6.97 -12.72
CA LEU A 19 -1.67 7.38 -13.22
C LEU A 19 -2.65 7.49 -12.05
N ILE A 20 -3.34 8.63 -11.93
CA ILE A 20 -4.40 8.81 -10.94
C ILE A 20 -5.72 9.02 -11.69
N ILE A 21 -6.73 8.21 -11.38
CA ILE A 21 -8.09 8.36 -11.88
C ILE A 21 -8.97 8.62 -10.66
N ALA A 22 -9.46 9.85 -10.53
CA ALA A 22 -10.30 10.28 -9.43
C ALA A 22 -11.70 10.64 -9.94
N ASN A 23 -12.73 10.03 -9.36
CA ASN A 23 -14.14 10.25 -9.66
C ASN A 23 -14.45 10.44 -11.16
N PRO A 24 -14.26 9.39 -11.98
CA PRO A 24 -14.55 9.50 -13.40
C PRO A 24 -16.01 9.92 -13.60
N ASN A 25 -16.23 10.97 -14.39
CA ASN A 25 -17.56 11.43 -14.76
C ASN A 25 -18.09 10.80 -16.06
N ARG A 26 -17.28 9.94 -16.70
CA ARG A 26 -17.61 9.17 -17.89
C ARG A 26 -17.09 7.75 -17.78
N TYR A 27 -17.67 6.85 -18.56
CA TYR A 27 -17.07 5.52 -18.75
C TYR A 27 -15.76 5.64 -19.52
N LEU A 28 -14.74 4.90 -19.07
CA LEU A 28 -13.57 4.61 -19.89
C LEU A 28 -14.00 3.63 -20.98
N ASN A 29 -13.58 3.88 -22.21
CA ASN A 29 -13.85 2.94 -23.29
C ASN A 29 -12.88 1.75 -23.23
N TRP A 30 -13.18 0.68 -23.96
CA TRP A 30 -12.39 -0.55 -23.97
C TRP A 30 -10.90 -0.33 -24.29
N ALA A 31 -10.59 0.54 -25.24
CA ALA A 31 -9.20 0.83 -25.61
C ALA A 31 -8.46 1.57 -24.48
N GLU A 32 -9.12 2.51 -23.79
CA GLU A 32 -8.55 3.16 -22.61
C GLU A 32 -8.30 2.16 -21.48
N THR A 33 -9.26 1.27 -21.24
CA THR A 33 -9.14 0.25 -20.20
C THR A 33 -7.99 -0.72 -20.50
N ASP A 34 -7.87 -1.19 -21.74
CA ASP A 34 -6.78 -2.07 -22.15
C ASP A 34 -5.42 -1.36 -22.01
N LEU A 35 -5.32 -0.09 -22.42
CA LEU A 35 -4.10 0.70 -22.25
C LEU A 35 -3.69 0.87 -20.78
N ILE A 36 -4.65 1.10 -19.88
CA ILE A 36 -4.37 1.21 -18.45
C ILE A 36 -3.93 -0.14 -17.89
N ARG A 37 -4.59 -1.23 -18.28
CA ARG A 37 -4.19 -2.59 -17.87
C ARG A 37 -2.74 -2.85 -18.29
N ASP A 38 -2.43 -2.65 -19.57
CA ASP A 38 -1.10 -2.91 -20.13
C ASP A 38 -0.04 -2.01 -19.47
N PHE A 39 -0.39 -0.76 -19.13
CA PHE A 39 0.47 0.14 -18.37
C PHE A 39 0.81 -0.42 -16.98
N VAL A 40 -0.18 -0.88 -16.22
CA VAL A 40 0.08 -1.47 -14.90
C VAL A 40 0.84 -2.78 -15.02
N GLU A 41 0.44 -3.66 -15.94
CA GLU A 41 1.08 -4.96 -16.15
C GLU A 41 2.58 -4.81 -16.45
N ALA A 42 2.97 -3.74 -17.15
CA ALA A 42 4.35 -3.39 -17.47
C ALA A 42 5.13 -2.63 -16.37
N GLY A 43 4.60 -2.55 -15.13
CA GLY A 43 5.26 -1.88 -14.01
C GLY A 43 4.71 -0.50 -13.65
N GLY A 44 3.65 -0.05 -14.31
CA GLY A 44 2.98 1.21 -14.02
C GLY A 44 2.30 1.22 -12.66
N LYS A 45 2.15 2.43 -12.09
CA LYS A 45 1.51 2.67 -10.79
C LYS A 45 0.16 3.34 -11.01
N LEU A 46 -0.90 2.77 -10.45
CA LEU A 46 -2.26 3.25 -10.64
C LEU A 46 -2.93 3.55 -9.30
N LEU A 47 -3.42 4.78 -9.12
CA LEU A 47 -4.26 5.15 -7.98
C LEU A 47 -5.68 5.45 -8.47
N LEU A 48 -6.63 4.66 -7.97
CA LEU A 48 -8.05 4.80 -8.25
C LEU A 48 -8.74 5.39 -7.03
N ILE A 49 -9.41 6.53 -7.23
CA ILE A 49 -10.12 7.21 -6.16
C ILE A 49 -11.58 7.36 -6.57
N SER A 50 -12.49 6.79 -5.79
CA SER A 50 -13.93 6.96 -5.99
C SER A 50 -14.61 7.18 -4.65
N ASP A 51 -15.18 8.36 -4.47
CA ASP A 51 -15.91 8.78 -3.27
C ASP A 51 -17.34 9.21 -3.59
N THR A 52 -17.92 8.72 -4.70
CA THR A 52 -19.34 8.91 -4.99
C THR A 52 -19.94 7.71 -5.72
N PRO A 53 -21.16 7.23 -5.39
CA PRO A 53 -21.80 6.10 -6.07
C PRO A 53 -21.91 6.29 -7.58
N GLU A 54 -22.17 7.53 -8.03
CA GLU A 54 -22.24 7.83 -9.45
C GLU A 54 -20.90 7.63 -10.17
N SER A 55 -19.80 7.91 -9.49
CA SER A 55 -18.44 7.66 -9.99
C SER A 55 -18.04 6.20 -9.79
N SER A 56 -18.48 5.56 -8.70
CA SER A 56 -18.21 4.15 -8.39
C SER A 56 -18.73 3.22 -9.48
N ALA A 57 -19.93 3.45 -10.01
CA ALA A 57 -20.43 2.65 -11.14
C ALA A 57 -19.54 2.77 -12.39
N LYS A 58 -18.99 3.96 -12.66
CA LYS A 58 -18.09 4.20 -13.80
C LYS A 58 -16.67 3.67 -13.55
N MET A 59 -16.22 3.73 -12.30
CA MET A 59 -14.96 3.16 -11.84
C MET A 59 -15.00 1.61 -11.88
N ASN A 60 -16.08 1.01 -11.38
CA ASN A 60 -16.28 -0.44 -11.32
C ASN A 60 -16.35 -1.09 -12.71
N ALA A 61 -16.73 -0.34 -13.75
CA ALA A 61 -16.69 -0.81 -15.13
C ALA A 61 -15.28 -1.26 -15.58
N PHE A 62 -14.22 -0.83 -14.87
CA PHE A 62 -12.87 -1.34 -15.09
C PHE A 62 -12.20 -1.89 -13.81
N SER A 63 -12.45 -1.34 -12.62
CA SER A 63 -11.76 -1.80 -11.40
C SER A 63 -12.09 -3.25 -11.04
N SER A 64 -13.31 -3.72 -11.37
CA SER A 64 -13.74 -5.11 -11.19
C SER A 64 -12.84 -6.12 -11.91
N ARG A 65 -12.16 -5.72 -13.00
CA ARG A 65 -11.19 -6.58 -13.70
C ARG A 65 -9.94 -6.87 -12.89
N PHE A 66 -9.70 -6.07 -11.86
CA PHE A 66 -8.62 -6.26 -10.89
C PHE A 66 -9.11 -6.87 -9.57
N GLY A 67 -10.36 -7.38 -9.54
CA GLY A 67 -10.95 -7.99 -8.36
C GLY A 67 -11.37 -7.01 -7.27
N VAL A 68 -11.54 -5.71 -7.59
CA VAL A 68 -11.91 -4.67 -6.62
C VAL A 68 -13.07 -3.82 -7.12
N GLU A 69 -14.10 -3.67 -6.29
CA GLU A 69 -15.27 -2.83 -6.56
C GLU A 69 -15.51 -1.82 -5.44
N PHE A 70 -15.82 -0.59 -5.81
CA PHE A 70 -16.30 0.44 -4.90
C PHE A 70 -17.79 0.23 -4.65
N SER A 71 -18.21 0.28 -3.39
CA SER A 71 -19.61 0.12 -3.02
C SER A 71 -20.46 1.31 -3.49
N ASP A 72 -21.78 1.15 -3.44
CA ASP A 72 -22.78 2.16 -3.80
C ASP A 72 -23.30 2.95 -2.58
N TYR A 73 -22.62 2.83 -1.44
CA TYR A 73 -22.93 3.52 -0.18
C TYR A 73 -21.67 4.09 0.48
N TYR A 74 -21.87 4.92 1.50
CA TYR A 74 -20.80 5.54 2.27
C TYR A 74 -20.81 5.09 3.71
N LEU A 75 -19.68 5.25 4.38
CA LEU A 75 -19.58 5.05 5.81
C LEU A 75 -19.59 6.41 6.52
N GLY A 76 -20.71 6.79 7.14
CA GLY A 76 -20.78 7.97 8.02
C GLY A 76 -20.52 9.31 7.33
N ASP A 77 -20.43 10.38 8.13
CA ASP A 77 -20.01 11.71 7.63
C ASP A 77 -18.50 11.91 7.75
N GLU A 78 -17.95 11.54 8.92
CA GLU A 78 -16.52 11.50 9.19
C GLU A 78 -16.21 10.24 10.00
N ILE A 79 -15.14 9.54 9.64
CA ILE A 79 -14.66 8.34 10.32
C ILE A 79 -13.24 8.56 10.77
N LYS A 80 -12.99 8.24 12.04
CA LYS A 80 -11.65 8.12 12.60
C LYS A 80 -11.21 6.66 12.54
N ILE A 81 -10.04 6.39 11.99
CA ILE A 81 -9.42 5.06 11.95
C ILE A 81 -8.10 5.14 12.70
N ASP A 82 -7.97 4.40 13.79
CA ASP A 82 -6.71 4.23 14.50
C ASP A 82 -5.86 3.18 13.78
N SER A 83 -4.71 3.59 13.23
CA SER A 83 -3.83 2.75 12.43
C SER A 83 -2.40 2.73 12.97
N ASN A 84 -1.55 1.86 12.44
CA ASN A 84 -0.13 1.79 12.83
C ASN A 84 0.67 3.06 12.47
N ILE A 85 0.17 3.87 11.54
CA ILE A 85 0.78 5.16 11.15
C ILE A 85 0.15 6.35 11.87
N GLY A 86 -0.84 6.12 12.72
CA GLY A 86 -1.52 7.14 13.51
C GLY A 86 -3.02 7.24 13.25
N GLU A 87 -3.59 8.40 13.56
CA GLU A 87 -5.03 8.68 13.51
C GLU A 87 -5.40 9.21 12.12
N LEU A 88 -6.24 8.46 11.40
CA LEU A 88 -6.70 8.83 10.06
C LEU A 88 -8.13 9.31 10.08
N PHE A 89 -8.42 10.36 9.30
CA PHE A 89 -9.74 10.99 9.23
C PHE A 89 -10.27 10.94 7.80
N PHE A 90 -11.29 10.12 7.58
CA PHE A 90 -11.96 9.97 6.30
C PHE A 90 -13.31 10.70 6.31
N SER A 91 -13.66 11.37 5.22
CA SER A 91 -14.92 12.08 5.04
C SER A 91 -15.84 11.25 4.14
N SER A 92 -16.85 10.62 4.73
CA SER A 92 -17.83 9.78 4.01
C SER A 92 -17.19 8.76 3.04
N PRO A 93 -16.24 7.91 3.48
CA PRO A 93 -15.56 7.00 2.57
C PRO A 93 -16.51 5.95 1.98
N VAL A 94 -16.29 5.63 0.71
CA VAL A 94 -16.92 4.50 0.00
C VAL A 94 -16.12 3.22 0.29
N PRO A 95 -16.73 2.17 0.86
CA PRO A 95 -16.03 0.93 1.13
C PRO A 95 -15.79 0.11 -0.15
N LEU A 96 -14.78 -0.76 -0.08
CA LEU A 96 -14.33 -1.64 -1.16
C LEU A 96 -14.78 -3.07 -0.91
N THR A 97 -15.22 -3.74 -1.97
CA THR A 97 -15.38 -5.20 -2.04
C THR A 97 -14.20 -5.77 -2.82
N LEU A 98 -13.61 -6.84 -2.29
CA LEU A 98 -12.39 -7.46 -2.81
C LEU A 98 -12.65 -8.94 -3.09
N GLU A 99 -12.24 -9.43 -4.27
CA GLU A 99 -12.31 -10.86 -4.62
C GLU A 99 -11.22 -11.68 -3.91
N GLU A 100 -10.05 -11.06 -3.68
CA GLU A 100 -8.88 -11.67 -3.04
C GLU A 100 -8.33 -10.76 -1.92
N GLU A 101 -7.50 -11.34 -1.03
CA GLU A 101 -6.84 -10.58 0.03
C GLU A 101 -5.76 -9.66 -0.56
N PRO A 102 -5.79 -8.34 -0.26
CA PRO A 102 -4.85 -7.38 -0.84
C PRO A 102 -3.50 -7.38 -0.11
N GLU A 103 -2.45 -6.85 -0.76
CA GLU A 103 -1.10 -6.75 -0.15
C GLU A 103 -1.09 -5.76 1.02
N VAL A 104 -1.79 -4.63 0.84
CA VAL A 104 -1.97 -3.61 1.89
C VAL A 104 -3.43 -3.21 1.93
N PHE A 105 -3.97 -2.97 3.12
CA PHE A 105 -5.34 -2.53 3.29
C PHE A 105 -5.51 -1.69 4.54
N LEU A 106 -6.57 -0.88 4.53
CA LEU A 106 -7.07 -0.18 5.71
C LEU A 106 -8.52 -0.58 5.93
N HIS A 107 -8.77 -1.14 7.11
CA HIS A 107 -10.12 -1.46 7.54
C HIS A 107 -10.62 -0.50 8.62
N THR A 108 -11.94 -0.39 8.70
CA THR A 108 -12.64 0.29 9.78
C THR A 108 -13.74 -0.61 10.34
N ASN A 109 -13.84 -0.63 11.67
CA ASN A 109 -15.00 -1.18 12.36
C ASN A 109 -16.05 -0.08 12.42
N PHE A 110 -17.03 -0.16 11.54
CA PHE A 110 -18.04 0.89 11.41
C PHE A 110 -19.45 0.34 11.58
N THR A 111 -20.29 1.11 12.25
CA THR A 111 -21.57 0.62 12.79
C THR A 111 -22.76 0.96 11.91
N GLU A 112 -22.70 1.98 11.04
CA GLU A 112 -23.87 2.46 10.27
C GLU A 112 -23.50 3.09 8.92
N ALA A 113 -23.56 2.35 7.82
CA ALA A 113 -23.44 2.93 6.48
C ALA A 113 -24.67 3.78 6.11
N LYS A 114 -24.42 4.78 5.25
CA LYS A 114 -25.44 5.66 4.66
C LYS A 114 -25.52 5.38 3.16
N GLU A 115 -26.64 4.84 2.70
CA GLU A 115 -26.98 4.78 1.27
C GLU A 115 -27.32 6.19 0.73
N TRP A 116 -26.97 6.47 -0.52
CA TRP A 116 -27.16 7.79 -1.13
C TRP A 116 -28.42 7.87 -1.98
N HIS A 117 -29.36 8.75 -1.62
CA HIS A 117 -30.38 9.22 -2.57
C HIS A 117 -30.56 10.75 -2.61
N SER A 118 -30.12 11.46 -1.58
CA SER A 118 -29.93 12.91 -1.54
C SER A 118 -29.35 13.26 -0.17
N VAL A 119 -28.87 14.50 0.01
CA VAL A 119 -28.36 15.05 1.30
C VAL A 119 -29.39 14.97 2.47
N TRP A 120 -30.58 14.42 2.24
CA TRP A 120 -31.74 14.47 3.14
C TRP A 120 -32.48 13.13 3.34
N GLU A 121 -32.01 12.01 2.80
CA GLU A 121 -32.70 10.72 2.94
C GLU A 121 -31.91 9.71 3.76
N ARG A 122 -32.62 9.00 4.66
CA ARG A 122 -32.10 7.88 5.45
C ARG A 122 -31.84 6.68 4.54
N PRO A 123 -30.87 5.81 4.88
CA PRO A 123 -30.64 4.58 4.13
C PRO A 123 -31.91 3.71 4.04
N TRP A 124 -32.14 3.10 2.89
CA TRP A 124 -33.20 2.10 2.70
C TRP A 124 -32.80 0.74 3.29
N ARG A 125 -31.50 0.56 3.50
CA ARG A 125 -30.88 -0.65 4.03
C ARG A 125 -30.11 -0.33 5.31
N GLU A 126 -30.56 -0.90 6.43
CA GLU A 126 -29.71 -1.00 7.62
C GLU A 126 -28.51 -1.87 7.24
N THR A 127 -27.33 -1.28 7.11
CA THR A 127 -26.09 -2.05 7.06
C THR A 127 -25.71 -2.42 8.49
N GLU A 128 -25.55 -3.70 8.74
CA GLU A 128 -25.07 -4.19 10.03
C GLU A 128 -23.65 -3.68 10.30
N ALA A 129 -23.29 -3.58 11.58
CA ALA A 129 -21.92 -3.30 11.99
C ALA A 129 -20.97 -4.31 11.33
N GLY A 130 -19.93 -3.79 10.69
CA GLY A 130 -19.05 -4.59 9.85
C GLY A 130 -17.62 -4.08 9.86
N ASN A 131 -16.72 -4.94 9.41
CA ASN A 131 -15.36 -4.56 9.10
C ASN A 131 -15.30 -4.20 7.61
N PHE A 132 -15.12 -2.91 7.32
CA PHE A 132 -15.16 -2.39 5.96
C PHE A 132 -13.76 -1.99 5.51
N THR A 133 -13.38 -2.36 4.29
CA THR A 133 -12.15 -1.86 3.66
C THR A 133 -12.43 -0.50 3.03
N VAL A 134 -11.62 0.52 3.35
CA VAL A 134 -11.74 1.86 2.73
C VAL A 134 -10.53 2.21 1.86
N PHE A 135 -9.47 1.42 1.97
CA PHE A 135 -8.29 1.48 1.12
C PHE A 135 -7.73 0.07 0.91
N ALA A 136 -7.28 -0.21 -0.30
CA ALA A 136 -6.59 -1.44 -0.66
C ALA A 136 -5.48 -1.17 -1.67
N GLY A 137 -4.39 -1.93 -1.60
CA GLY A 137 -3.32 -1.95 -2.57
C GLY A 137 -3.02 -3.38 -3.00
N ILE A 138 -2.98 -3.62 -4.31
CA ILE A 138 -2.68 -4.92 -4.92
C ILE A 138 -1.53 -4.80 -5.91
N ARG A 139 -0.87 -5.92 -6.20
CA ARG A 139 0.06 -6.04 -7.33
C ARG A 139 -0.66 -6.61 -8.54
N TYR A 140 -0.28 -6.13 -9.72
CA TYR A 140 -0.83 -6.61 -10.97
C TYR A 140 0.24 -6.58 -12.05
N GLY A 141 0.60 -7.75 -12.58
CA GLY A 141 1.83 -7.90 -13.37
C GLY A 141 3.05 -7.41 -12.58
N ASP A 142 3.87 -6.58 -13.21
CA ASP A 142 5.03 -5.95 -12.57
C ASP A 142 4.67 -4.64 -11.83
N GLY A 143 3.42 -4.18 -11.93
CA GLY A 143 2.96 -2.91 -11.37
C GLY A 143 2.16 -3.02 -10.08
N SER A 144 1.53 -1.91 -9.72
CA SER A 144 0.76 -1.77 -8.48
C SER A 144 -0.48 -0.90 -8.68
N ILE A 145 -1.56 -1.29 -8.00
CA ILE A 145 -2.84 -0.58 -8.04
C ILE A 145 -3.29 -0.30 -6.60
N ALA A 146 -3.54 0.97 -6.29
CA ALA A 146 -4.18 1.40 -5.06
C ALA A 146 -5.62 1.86 -5.33
N PHE A 147 -6.51 1.57 -4.39
CA PHE A 147 -7.91 1.94 -4.40
C PHE A 147 -8.21 2.72 -3.12
N LEU A 148 -8.84 3.89 -3.26
CA LEU A 148 -9.13 4.79 -2.15
C LEU A 148 -10.59 5.27 -2.24
N GLY A 149 -11.36 4.96 -1.20
CA GLY A 149 -12.79 5.26 -1.12
C GLY A 149 -13.13 6.73 -0.82
N ASP A 150 -12.14 7.60 -0.70
CA ASP A 150 -12.30 8.97 -0.21
C ASP A 150 -11.34 9.91 -0.95
N LYS A 151 -11.86 10.81 -1.78
CA LYS A 151 -11.06 11.87 -2.42
C LYS A 151 -10.95 13.08 -1.48
N ASP A 152 -11.93 13.29 -0.61
CA ASP A 152 -11.97 14.42 0.32
C ASP A 152 -10.82 14.40 1.33
N ILE A 153 -10.24 13.24 1.64
CA ILE A 153 -8.97 13.12 2.41
C ILE A 153 -7.83 13.95 1.80
N LEU A 154 -7.83 14.18 0.47
CA LEU A 154 -6.81 14.95 -0.25
C LEU A 154 -7.05 16.46 -0.23
N LEU A 155 -8.19 16.94 0.29
CA LEU A 155 -8.46 18.37 0.40
C LEU A 155 -7.55 19.00 1.44
N ASN A 156 -7.10 20.24 1.23
CA ASN A 156 -6.25 20.96 2.18
C ASN A 156 -6.78 20.96 3.63
N ALA A 157 -8.10 20.98 3.79
CA ALA A 157 -8.76 20.96 5.10
C ALA A 157 -8.69 19.59 5.80
N ASN A 158 -8.50 18.50 5.06
CA ASN A 158 -8.51 17.13 5.56
C ASN A 158 -7.14 16.46 5.50
N ILE A 159 -6.28 16.79 4.53
CA ILE A 159 -4.94 16.21 4.40
C ILE A 159 -4.04 16.51 5.61
N MET A 160 -4.33 17.61 6.31
CA MET A 160 -3.62 18.03 7.52
C MET A 160 -4.27 17.53 8.82
N LYS A 161 -5.37 16.76 8.75
CA LYS A 161 -6.01 16.18 9.94
C LYS A 161 -5.30 14.89 10.32
N GLY A 162 -4.96 14.75 11.60
CA GLY A 162 -4.23 13.60 12.11
C GLY A 162 -3.00 13.31 11.25
N ASP A 163 -2.88 12.05 10.84
CA ASP A 163 -1.75 11.53 10.06
C ASP A 163 -2.13 11.27 8.59
N ASN A 164 -3.17 11.94 8.07
CA ASN A 164 -3.65 11.76 6.69
C ASN A 164 -2.57 12.04 5.63
N LEU A 165 -1.73 13.06 5.81
CA LEU A 165 -0.63 13.32 4.88
C LEU A 165 0.35 12.15 4.85
N ASP A 166 0.72 11.63 6.00
CA ASP A 166 1.65 10.49 6.12
C ASP A 166 1.03 9.22 5.52
N PHE A 167 -0.28 9.01 5.69
CA PHE A 167 -1.01 7.96 4.99
C PHE A 167 -0.92 8.10 3.47
N ILE A 168 -1.22 9.26 2.92
CA ILE A 168 -1.15 9.46 1.46
C ILE A 168 0.27 9.29 0.95
N MET A 169 1.28 9.80 1.67
CA MET A 169 2.69 9.59 1.33
C MET A 169 3.09 8.11 1.41
N SER A 170 2.51 7.35 2.33
CA SER A 170 2.75 5.90 2.44
C SER A 170 2.25 5.12 1.22
N ILE A 171 1.18 5.57 0.56
CA ILE A 171 0.69 4.96 -0.70
C ILE A 171 1.74 5.12 -1.80
N PHE A 172 2.29 6.32 -1.98
CA PHE A 172 3.32 6.57 -2.98
C PHE A 172 4.64 5.87 -2.65
N THR A 173 4.97 5.81 -1.37
CA THR A 173 6.11 5.04 -0.87
C THR A 173 5.91 3.55 -1.16
N TRP A 174 4.72 2.99 -0.94
CA TRP A 174 4.38 1.62 -1.28
C TRP A 174 4.49 1.34 -2.78
N PHE A 175 4.03 2.28 -3.64
CA PHE A 175 4.22 2.16 -5.08
C PHE A 175 5.69 2.09 -5.51
N GLU A 176 6.61 2.76 -4.79
CA GLU A 176 8.05 2.72 -5.08
C GLU A 176 8.73 1.44 -4.63
N HIS A 177 8.15 0.74 -3.65
CA HIS A 177 8.66 -0.56 -3.25
C HIS A 177 8.24 -1.61 -4.28
N GLU A 178 9.23 -2.26 -4.89
CA GLU A 178 9.04 -3.59 -5.45
C GLU A 178 8.49 -4.50 -4.34
N LYS A 179 7.70 -5.50 -4.72
CA LYS A 179 7.16 -6.51 -3.79
C LYS A 179 8.27 -6.86 -2.80
N PRO A 180 8.09 -6.66 -1.49
CA PRO A 180 9.19 -6.88 -0.57
C PRO A 180 9.71 -8.30 -0.81
N ASP A 181 10.96 -8.41 -1.29
CA ASP A 181 11.80 -9.51 -0.83
C ASP A 181 11.62 -9.47 0.68
N ASP A 182 11.23 -10.58 1.32
CA ASP A 182 10.95 -10.72 2.76
C ASP A 182 12.15 -10.27 3.64
N ALA A 183 12.51 -9.01 3.58
CA ALA A 183 13.68 -8.42 4.15
C ALA A 183 13.29 -8.00 5.55
N ILE A 184 13.37 -8.95 6.46
CA ILE A 184 13.27 -8.69 7.89
C ILE A 184 14.43 -7.76 8.27
N VAL A 185 14.14 -6.49 8.48
CA VAL A 185 15.11 -5.52 9.01
C VAL A 185 15.15 -5.66 10.53
N TYR A 186 16.10 -6.47 11.02
CA TYR A 186 16.40 -6.57 12.44
C TYR A 186 17.58 -5.65 12.80
N SER A 187 17.36 -4.69 13.71
CA SER A 187 18.39 -3.84 14.28
C SER A 187 18.46 -4.10 15.78
N SER A 188 19.60 -4.56 16.31
CA SER A 188 19.76 -4.61 17.77
C SER A 188 20.02 -3.20 18.28
N ASP A 189 19.41 -2.84 19.42
CA ASP A 189 19.61 -1.53 20.04
C ASP A 189 21.07 -1.33 20.50
N LYS A 190 21.79 -2.44 20.74
CA LYS A 190 23.21 -2.48 21.11
C LYS A 190 23.88 -3.74 20.58
N LEU A 191 25.06 -3.57 19.96
CA LEU A 191 26.01 -4.64 19.68
C LEU A 191 27.35 -4.24 20.29
N GLU A 192 27.75 -4.93 21.36
CA GLU A 192 29.03 -4.65 22.04
C GLU A 192 30.11 -5.62 21.55
N LEU A 193 31.14 -5.07 20.90
CA LEU A 193 32.33 -5.81 20.50
C LEU A 193 33.51 -5.30 21.33
N SER A 194 34.01 -6.13 22.24
CA SER A 194 35.25 -5.84 22.95
C SER A 194 36.45 -6.16 22.05
N VAL A 195 37.13 -5.12 21.57
CA VAL A 195 38.33 -5.23 20.74
C VAL A 195 39.56 -4.96 21.59
N MET A 196 40.58 -5.83 21.52
CA MET A 196 41.89 -5.59 22.11
C MET A 196 42.83 -5.09 21.02
N GLU A 197 43.73 -4.16 21.36
CA GLU A 197 44.69 -3.59 20.40
C GLU A 197 45.45 -4.70 19.65
N GLY A 198 45.37 -4.67 18.31
CA GLY A 198 46.01 -5.64 17.41
C GLY A 198 45.31 -7.00 17.30
N LYS A 199 44.10 -7.18 17.85
CA LYS A 199 43.33 -8.43 17.74
C LYS A 199 41.94 -8.19 17.14
N THR A 200 41.55 -9.07 16.23
CA THR A 200 40.17 -9.14 15.72
C THR A 200 39.25 -9.76 16.77
N SER A 201 38.12 -9.13 17.02
CA SER A 201 37.03 -9.67 17.81
C SER A 201 35.90 -10.13 16.88
N SER A 202 35.16 -11.18 17.26
CA SER A 202 34.03 -11.62 16.44
C SER A 202 32.88 -12.16 17.27
N VAL A 203 31.67 -11.89 16.83
CA VAL A 203 30.40 -12.41 17.38
C VAL A 203 29.66 -13.18 16.29
N GLY A 204 28.95 -14.24 16.68
CA GLY A 204 28.05 -14.98 15.79
C GLY A 204 26.60 -14.59 16.07
N LEU A 205 25.89 -14.17 15.04
CA LEU A 205 24.43 -14.08 15.07
C LEU A 205 23.85 -15.42 14.65
N ARG A 206 23.06 -16.05 15.52
CA ARG A 206 22.28 -17.25 15.19
C ARG A 206 20.92 -16.79 14.66
N ILE A 207 20.58 -17.24 13.46
CA ILE A 207 19.35 -16.88 12.77
C ILE A 207 18.59 -18.16 12.47
N GLU A 208 17.30 -18.17 12.75
CA GLU A 208 16.43 -19.33 12.58
C GLU A 208 15.20 -18.91 11.79
N ASN A 209 14.86 -19.68 10.75
CA ASN A 209 13.63 -19.48 10.01
C ASN A 209 12.50 -20.31 10.63
N SER A 210 11.72 -19.68 11.52
CA SER A 210 10.54 -20.31 12.13
C SER A 210 9.29 -20.28 11.22
N GLY A 211 9.40 -19.77 9.99
CA GLY A 211 8.33 -19.74 9.00
C GLY A 211 8.26 -21.00 8.15
N ASN A 212 7.31 -21.03 7.21
CA ASN A 212 7.06 -22.15 6.29
C ASN A 212 7.51 -21.90 4.84
N VAL A 213 8.21 -20.79 4.58
CA VAL A 213 8.76 -20.43 3.27
C VAL A 213 10.26 -20.14 3.37
N ASN A 214 10.98 -20.25 2.25
CA ASN A 214 12.39 -19.87 2.19
C ASN A 214 12.55 -18.36 2.43
N GLN A 215 13.54 -17.97 3.22
CA GLN A 215 13.82 -16.59 3.56
C GLN A 215 15.18 -16.16 2.99
N SER A 216 15.24 -14.98 2.39
CA SER A 216 16.46 -14.39 1.82
C SER A 216 16.84 -13.16 2.63
N LEU A 217 17.96 -13.21 3.35
CA LEU A 217 18.40 -12.13 4.24
C LEU A 217 19.66 -11.46 3.69
N LYS A 218 19.67 -10.13 3.77
CA LYS A 218 20.83 -9.29 3.41
C LYS A 218 21.23 -8.42 4.61
N PHE A 219 22.49 -8.51 5.00
CA PHE A 219 23.03 -7.71 6.10
C PHE A 219 23.62 -6.41 5.55
N VAL A 220 23.24 -5.28 6.15
CA VAL A 220 23.68 -3.96 5.69
C VAL A 220 24.39 -3.25 6.83
N LEU A 221 25.65 -2.87 6.60
CA LEU A 221 26.40 -2.00 7.50
C LEU A 221 26.17 -0.52 7.14
N PRO A 222 25.93 0.34 8.15
CA PRO A 222 26.00 1.78 7.98
C PRO A 222 27.35 2.19 7.37
N PRO A 223 27.40 3.20 6.48
CA PRO A 223 28.62 3.57 5.77
C PRO A 223 29.83 3.84 6.69
N TYR A 224 29.60 4.43 7.87
CA TYR A 224 30.64 4.77 8.83
C TYR A 224 31.24 3.57 9.59
N LEU A 225 30.68 2.36 9.43
CA LEU A 225 31.21 1.13 10.05
C LEU A 225 31.92 0.20 9.06
N ARG A 226 31.86 0.47 7.74
CA ARG A 226 32.37 -0.46 6.72
C ARG A 226 33.88 -0.71 6.78
N ASP A 227 34.62 0.24 7.33
CA ASP A 227 36.08 0.13 7.46
C ASP A 227 36.50 -0.52 8.80
N VAL A 228 35.55 -0.75 9.70
CA VAL A 228 35.78 -1.25 11.06
C VAL A 228 35.16 -2.64 11.25
N ILE A 229 34.03 -2.91 10.60
CA ILE A 229 33.26 -4.13 10.78
C ILE A 229 33.15 -4.89 9.46
N SER A 230 33.33 -6.21 9.52
CA SER A 230 32.98 -7.13 8.42
C SER A 230 31.87 -8.09 8.84
N ILE A 231 31.03 -8.47 7.86
CA ILE A 231 29.95 -9.45 8.04
C ILE A 231 30.15 -10.57 7.02
N GLU A 232 30.17 -11.82 7.50
CA GLU A 232 30.34 -13.00 6.65
C GLU A 232 29.38 -14.13 7.05
N PRO A 233 28.53 -14.62 6.11
CA PRO A 233 28.23 -14.03 4.80
C PRO A 233 27.34 -12.77 4.90
N ASP A 234 27.42 -11.88 3.92
CA ASP A 234 26.58 -10.67 3.84
C ASP A 234 25.18 -10.93 3.26
N ARG A 235 24.96 -12.13 2.71
CA ARG A 235 23.68 -12.67 2.28
C ARG A 235 23.54 -14.15 2.64
N ILE A 236 22.34 -14.55 3.04
CA ILE A 236 21.98 -15.95 3.28
C ILE A 236 20.60 -16.26 2.73
N ILE A 237 20.41 -17.50 2.30
CA ILE A 237 19.09 -18.09 2.05
C ILE A 237 18.91 -19.16 3.11
N ILE A 238 17.82 -19.09 3.87
CA ILE A 238 17.51 -20.00 4.97
C ILE A 238 16.17 -20.70 4.68
N GLN A 239 16.17 -22.02 4.65
CA GLN A 239 14.98 -22.85 4.46
C GLN A 239 14.12 -22.92 5.73
N PRO A 240 12.85 -23.32 5.66
CA PRO A 240 12.03 -23.58 6.85
C PRO A 240 12.75 -24.49 7.85
N GLU A 241 12.71 -24.11 9.14
CA GLU A 241 13.37 -24.80 10.26
C GLU A 241 14.91 -24.83 10.21
N GLU A 242 15.54 -24.19 9.22
CA GLU A 242 16.99 -24.09 9.11
C GLU A 242 17.56 -23.00 10.04
N ILE A 243 18.76 -23.27 10.55
CA ILE A 243 19.53 -22.36 11.38
C ILE A 243 20.81 -21.97 10.62
N ALA A 244 21.01 -20.67 10.45
CA ALA A 244 22.23 -20.10 9.90
C ALA A 244 23.01 -19.32 10.96
N ILE A 245 24.34 -19.23 10.77
CA ILE A 245 25.21 -18.41 11.60
C ILE A 245 25.88 -17.36 10.72
N VAL A 246 25.75 -16.10 11.12
CA VAL A 246 26.43 -14.97 10.47
C VAL A 246 27.49 -14.43 11.41
N LYS A 247 28.72 -14.34 10.94
CA LYS A 247 29.84 -13.85 11.72
C LYS A 247 30.02 -12.36 11.49
N ILE A 248 30.09 -11.60 12.57
CA ILE A 248 30.43 -10.18 12.55
C ILE A 248 31.81 -10.04 13.21
N SER A 249 32.76 -9.40 12.53
CA SER A 249 34.11 -9.18 13.05
C SER A 249 34.45 -7.69 13.10
N ALA A 250 35.21 -7.27 14.11
CA ALA A 250 35.75 -5.92 14.26
C ALA A 250 37.23 -5.94 14.69
#